data_AF-A0A2J6QXD3-F1
#
_entry.id   AF-A0A2J6QXD3-F1
#
_cell.length_a   1.000
_cell.length_b   1.000
_cell.length_c   1.000
_cell.angle_alpha   90.00
_cell.angle_beta   90.00
_cell.angle_gamma   90.00
#
_symmetry.space_group_name_H-M   'P 1'
#
loop_
_entity.id
_entity.type
_entity.pdbx_description
1 polymer ?
#
loop_
_entity_poly.entity_id
_entity_poly.type
_entity_poly.pdbx_seq_one_letter_code
_entity_poly.pdbx_strand_id
1 'polypeptide(L)'
;MGCPSTQLVDSFGLEAPLQATAQLWFLTARLSPRTVIADDFGGLAVEVPSGQEIYVNANGALGFTQAHLEIIPSDAYPGSFFNLTIISDCTAPRTVINWKGADGSTGVFACPTIPASGNTPVSYQVFLKTPAFNLTNCVTLGGFTATYLPDFTIGAWQYM
;
A
#
# COMPACT_ATOMS: atom_id res chain seq x y z
N MET A 1 -6.64 31.84 -15.40
CA MET A 1 -5.84 31.35 -14.25
C MET A 1 -5.67 29.85 -14.47
N GLY A 2 -4.47 29.43 -14.88
CA GLY A 2 -4.22 28.07 -15.33
C GLY A 2 -4.01 27.13 -14.15
N CYS A 3 -4.68 25.98 -14.16
CA CYS A 3 -4.41 24.90 -13.23
C CYS A 3 -2.98 24.39 -13.46
N PRO A 4 -2.08 24.39 -12.46
CA PRO A 4 -0.75 23.83 -12.61
C PRO A 4 -0.82 22.30 -12.71
N SER A 5 -0.18 21.76 -13.75
CA SER A 5 -0.08 20.33 -14.05
C SER A 5 0.95 19.65 -13.16
N THR A 6 0.58 19.32 -11.92
CA THR A 6 1.40 18.40 -11.10
C THR A 6 0.52 17.63 -10.12
N GLN A 7 -0.30 16.71 -10.64
CA GLN A 7 -0.77 15.58 -9.83
C GLN A 7 -0.30 14.30 -10.52
N LEU A 8 0.86 13.81 -10.06
CA LEU A 8 1.30 12.44 -10.31
C LEU A 8 0.25 11.53 -9.68
N VAL A 9 -0.63 11.00 -10.50
CA VAL A 9 -1.60 9.96 -10.12
C VAL A 9 -0.88 8.63 -10.30
N ASP A 10 0.16 8.39 -9.49
CA ASP A 10 0.88 7.13 -9.55
C ASP A 10 0.08 6.08 -8.79
N SER A 11 -0.59 5.24 -9.56
CA SER A 11 -1.12 3.95 -9.13
C SER A 11 0.03 3.16 -8.49
N PHE A 12 0.06 3.11 -7.15
CA PHE A 12 1.03 2.30 -6.41
C PHE A 12 0.68 0.82 -6.58
N GLY A 13 1.26 0.21 -7.62
CA GLY A 13 1.56 -1.21 -7.60
C GLY A 13 2.73 -1.43 -6.65
N LEU A 14 2.48 -2.07 -5.51
CA LEU A 14 3.52 -2.62 -4.66
C LEU A 14 4.21 -3.76 -5.44
N GLU A 15 5.17 -3.41 -6.29
CA GLU A 15 6.11 -4.38 -6.83
C GLU A 15 7.23 -4.57 -5.80
N ALA A 16 7.07 -5.56 -4.93
CA ALA A 16 8.19 -6.14 -4.20
C ALA A 16 8.71 -7.34 -5.01
N PRO A 17 10.02 -7.40 -5.32
CA PRO A 17 10.61 -8.46 -6.12
C PRO A 17 10.98 -9.62 -5.21
N LEU A 18 10.27 -10.74 -5.31
CA LEU A 18 10.82 -12.06 -5.02
C LEU A 18 10.15 -13.04 -5.98
N GLN A 19 10.78 -13.25 -7.13
CA GLN A 19 10.51 -14.39 -7.99
C GLN A 19 10.78 -15.67 -7.18
N ALA A 20 9.73 -16.24 -6.60
CA ALA A 20 9.68 -17.65 -6.29
C ALA A 20 8.61 -18.26 -7.20
N THR A 21 9.01 -18.56 -8.44
CA THR A 21 8.24 -19.42 -9.33
C THR A 21 8.16 -20.82 -8.72
N ALA A 22 7.10 -21.10 -7.97
CA ALA A 22 6.66 -22.46 -7.69
C ALA A 22 5.43 -22.73 -8.57
N GLN A 23 5.68 -23.02 -9.85
CA GLN A 23 4.69 -23.74 -10.65
C GLN A 23 4.62 -25.16 -10.09
N LEU A 24 3.51 -25.53 -9.45
CA LEU A 24 3.06 -26.92 -9.47
C LEU A 24 1.53 -26.94 -9.48
N TRP A 25 1.02 -27.54 -10.55
CA TRP A 25 -0.37 -27.71 -10.93
C TRP A 25 -1.22 -28.32 -9.81
N PHE A 26 -2.36 -27.72 -9.46
CA PHE A 26 -3.71 -28.34 -9.43
C PHE A 26 -4.76 -27.27 -9.07
N LEU A 27 -5.81 -27.19 -9.90
CA LEU A 27 -7.01 -26.35 -9.83
C LEU A 27 -6.86 -24.82 -9.92
N THR A 28 -7.68 -24.26 -10.82
CA THR A 28 -7.67 -22.90 -11.35
C THR A 28 -8.15 -21.86 -10.33
N ALA A 29 -7.22 -21.17 -9.67
CA ALA A 29 -7.36 -19.77 -9.31
C ALA A 29 -6.32 -18.97 -10.12
N ARG A 30 -6.78 -17.99 -10.88
CA ARG A 30 -5.93 -17.18 -11.75
C ARG A 30 -5.08 -16.27 -10.86
N LEU A 31 -3.84 -16.68 -10.58
CA LEU A 31 -2.92 -15.89 -9.76
C LEU A 31 -2.72 -14.51 -10.40
N SER A 32 -2.92 -13.46 -9.61
CA SER A 32 -2.58 -12.10 -10.02
C SER A 32 -1.09 -11.87 -9.76
N PRO A 33 -0.29 -11.37 -10.72
CA PRO A 33 1.11 -11.00 -10.47
C PRO A 33 1.23 -9.73 -9.61
N ARG A 34 0.17 -9.34 -8.90
CA ARG A 34 0.05 -8.09 -8.16
C ARG A 34 -0.47 -8.39 -6.77
N THR A 35 0.03 -7.66 -5.78
CA THR A 35 -0.55 -7.64 -4.43
C THR A 35 -1.97 -7.08 -4.50
N VAL A 36 -2.96 -7.87 -4.11
CA VAL A 36 -4.37 -7.48 -4.06
C VAL A 36 -4.73 -7.20 -2.60
N ILE A 37 -5.34 -6.05 -2.36
CA ILE A 37 -5.77 -5.60 -1.03
C ILE A 37 -7.25 -5.93 -0.86
N ALA A 38 -7.63 -6.42 0.32
CA ALA A 38 -8.98 -6.75 0.74
C ALA A 38 -9.38 -5.93 1.99
N ASP A 39 -10.62 -6.14 2.44
CA ASP A 39 -11.13 -5.67 3.74
C ASP A 39 -10.89 -4.18 4.01
N ASP A 40 -11.22 -3.33 3.04
CA ASP A 40 -11.07 -1.86 3.13
C ASP A 40 -9.66 -1.41 3.56
N PHE A 41 -8.62 -2.01 2.97
CA PHE A 41 -7.20 -1.80 3.30
C PHE A 41 -6.72 -2.45 4.61
N GLY A 42 -7.52 -3.31 5.24
CA GLY A 42 -7.14 -4.08 6.42
C GLY A 42 -6.27 -5.31 6.15
N GLY A 43 -6.33 -5.89 4.94
CA GLY A 43 -5.64 -7.15 4.67
C GLY A 43 -5.31 -7.38 3.20
N LEU A 44 -4.60 -8.48 2.93
CA LEU A 44 -4.35 -8.95 1.56
C LEU A 44 -5.40 -9.98 1.16
N ALA A 45 -5.82 -9.95 -0.11
CA ALA A 45 -6.69 -10.99 -0.67
C ALA A 45 -5.87 -12.27 -0.90
N VAL A 46 -5.67 -13.08 0.14
CA VAL A 46 -4.84 -14.29 0.09
C VAL A 46 -5.57 -15.53 0.59
N GLU A 47 -5.21 -16.69 0.07
CA GLU A 47 -5.70 -18.00 0.53
C GLU A 47 -4.65 -18.65 1.42
N VAL A 48 -4.60 -18.17 2.66
CA VAL A 48 -3.69 -18.66 3.69
C VAL A 48 -4.53 -18.81 4.97
N PRO A 49 -4.40 -19.92 5.73
CA PRO A 49 -4.97 -20.00 7.06
C PRO A 49 -4.53 -18.79 7.89
N SER A 50 -5.48 -18.09 8.51
CA SER A 50 -5.24 -16.84 9.25
C SER A 50 -4.94 -15.58 8.42
N GLY A 51 -4.94 -15.68 7.09
CA GLY A 51 -4.79 -14.52 6.19
C GLY A 51 -3.44 -13.80 6.32
N GLN A 52 -3.40 -12.57 5.82
CA GLN A 52 -2.28 -11.63 6.00
C GLN A 52 -2.83 -10.22 6.21
N GLU A 53 -2.56 -9.64 7.37
CA GLU A 53 -3.06 -8.33 7.78
C GLU A 53 -2.07 -7.22 7.39
N ILE A 54 -2.57 -6.09 6.92
CA ILE A 54 -1.75 -4.90 6.63
C ILE A 54 -1.54 -4.12 7.92
N TYR A 55 -0.30 -3.74 8.22
CA TYR A 55 0.04 -2.89 9.35
C TYR A 55 0.96 -1.74 8.93
N VAL A 56 1.10 -0.77 9.83
CA VAL A 56 1.96 0.40 9.64
C VAL A 56 3.08 0.31 10.67
N ASN A 57 4.33 0.36 10.24
CA ASN A 57 5.47 0.40 11.16
C ASN A 57 5.52 1.74 11.91
N ALA A 58 6.24 1.78 13.03
CA ALA A 58 6.48 3.04 13.77
C ALA A 58 7.00 4.18 12.88
N ASN A 59 7.86 3.87 11.90
CA ASN A 59 8.42 4.84 10.95
C ASN A 59 7.45 5.25 9.81
N GLY A 60 6.26 4.67 9.75
CA GLY A 60 5.24 4.92 8.73
C GLY A 60 5.28 3.98 7.52
N ALA A 61 6.24 3.05 7.42
CA ALA A 61 6.28 2.10 6.31
C ALA A 61 5.12 1.10 6.40
N LEU A 62 4.45 0.84 5.28
CA LEU A 62 3.48 -0.25 5.17
C LEU A 62 4.16 -1.60 5.25
N GLY A 63 3.57 -2.53 5.99
CA GLY A 63 3.96 -3.93 6.05
C GLY A 63 2.73 -4.83 6.05
N PHE A 64 2.95 -6.13 5.95
CA PHE A 64 1.91 -7.13 6.12
C PHE A 64 2.45 -8.33 6.90
N THR A 65 1.58 -9.02 7.63
CA THR A 65 2.00 -10.15 8.47
C THR A 65 2.51 -11.32 7.61
N GLN A 66 3.38 -12.16 8.18
CA GLN A 66 3.86 -13.35 7.49
C GLN A 66 2.69 -14.32 7.27
N ALA A 67 2.65 -14.99 6.12
CA ALA A 67 1.70 -16.06 5.85
C ALA A 67 1.70 -17.08 7.00
N HIS A 68 0.51 -17.54 7.39
CA HIS A 68 0.26 -18.48 8.49
C HIS A 68 0.54 -17.92 9.90
N LEU A 69 0.86 -16.63 10.03
CA LEU A 69 1.10 -15.96 11.32
C LEU A 69 0.33 -14.64 11.41
N GLU A 70 -0.61 -14.55 12.34
CA GLU A 70 -1.31 -13.30 12.73
C GLU A 70 -0.48 -12.49 13.76
N ILE A 71 0.83 -12.38 13.53
CA ILE A 71 1.72 -11.63 14.44
C ILE A 71 2.07 -10.29 13.81
N ILE A 72 1.34 -9.26 14.22
CA ILE A 72 1.71 -7.86 13.95
C ILE A 72 2.93 -7.52 14.83
N PRO A 73 3.98 -6.88 14.27
CA PRO A 73 5.11 -6.42 15.08
C PRO A 73 4.67 -5.51 16.23
N SER A 74 5.31 -5.66 17.40
CA SER A 74 4.94 -4.88 18.60
C SER A 74 5.16 -3.37 18.46
N ASP A 75 5.99 -2.96 17.49
CA ASP A 75 6.27 -1.57 17.14
C ASP A 75 5.38 -1.06 15.99
N ALA A 76 4.39 -1.83 15.56
CA ALA A 76 3.38 -1.34 14.64
C ALA A 76 2.60 -0.18 15.26
N TYR A 77 2.37 0.86 14.46
CA TYR A 77 1.70 2.06 14.88
C TYR A 77 0.19 1.96 14.63
N PRO A 78 -0.65 2.11 15.67
CA PRO A 78 -2.10 1.98 15.52
C PRO A 78 -2.71 3.15 14.75
N GLY A 79 -3.76 2.87 13.99
CA GLY A 79 -4.54 3.84 13.23
C GLY A 79 -5.52 3.14 12.31
N SER A 80 -6.12 3.89 11.39
CA SER A 80 -7.07 3.34 10.43
C SER A 80 -6.98 4.02 9.07
N PHE A 81 -7.31 3.24 8.03
CA PHE A 81 -7.59 3.77 6.71
C PHE A 81 -9.04 4.27 6.66
N PHE A 82 -9.26 5.34 5.89
CA PHE A 82 -10.58 5.92 5.72
C PHE A 82 -10.73 6.55 4.33
N ASN A 83 -11.97 6.60 3.84
CA ASN A 83 -12.30 7.28 2.59
C ASN A 83 -12.37 8.79 2.78
N LEU A 84 -11.63 9.52 1.95
CA LEU A 84 -11.58 10.98 1.90
C LEU A 84 -12.00 11.45 0.50
N THR A 85 -13.00 12.32 0.44
CA THR A 85 -13.39 12.96 -0.83
C THR A 85 -12.58 14.23 -1.04
N ILE A 86 -11.75 14.26 -2.08
CA ILE A 86 -11.01 15.44 -2.51
C ILE A 86 -11.86 16.21 -3.50
N ILE A 87 -12.16 17.46 -3.17
CA ILE A 87 -12.82 18.43 -4.05
C ILE A 87 -11.77 19.45 -4.45
N SER A 88 -11.62 19.70 -5.75
CA SER A 88 -10.77 20.79 -6.25
C SER A 88 -11.47 21.52 -7.40
N ASP A 89 -11.16 22.79 -7.58
CA ASP A 89 -11.74 23.60 -8.67
C ASP A 89 -11.26 23.16 -10.06
N CYS A 90 -10.22 22.33 -10.12
CA CYS A 90 -9.55 21.91 -11.35
C CYS A 90 -9.79 20.44 -11.72
N THR A 91 -10.39 19.64 -10.84
CA THR A 91 -10.64 18.21 -11.07
C THR A 91 -11.99 17.82 -10.52
N ALA A 92 -12.69 16.90 -11.19
CA ALA A 92 -13.89 16.30 -10.65
C ALA A 92 -13.62 15.75 -9.22
N PRO A 93 -14.60 15.87 -8.31
CA PRO A 93 -14.49 15.27 -6.99
C PRO A 93 -14.13 13.78 -7.10
N ARG A 94 -13.17 13.34 -6.29
CA ARG A 94 -12.74 11.94 -6.26
C ARG A 94 -12.58 11.45 -4.84
N THR A 95 -12.91 10.19 -4.61
CA THR A 95 -12.70 9.51 -3.34
C THR A 95 -11.34 8.82 -3.36
N VAL A 96 -10.54 9.05 -2.32
CA VAL A 96 -9.26 8.39 -2.10
C VAL A 96 -9.23 7.77 -0.71
N ILE A 97 -8.41 6.74 -0.54
CA ILE A 97 -8.16 6.12 0.76
C ILE A 97 -6.98 6.86 1.42
N ASN A 98 -7.17 7.34 2.64
CA ASN A 98 -6.16 8.05 3.40
C ASN A 98 -5.97 7.37 4.77
N TRP A 99 -4.93 7.78 5.49
CA TRP A 99 -4.53 7.22 6.76
C TRP A 99 -4.72 8.23 7.90
N LYS A 100 -5.20 7.74 9.05
CA LYS A 100 -5.22 8.47 10.30
C LYS A 100 -4.62 7.63 11.42
N GLY A 101 -3.53 8.13 11.99
CA GLY A 101 -2.88 7.59 13.18
C GLY A 101 -3.74 7.73 14.43
N ALA A 102 -3.46 6.91 15.45
CA ALA A 102 -4.15 6.98 16.74
C ALA A 102 -3.96 8.33 17.46
N ASP A 103 -2.86 9.04 17.19
CA ASP A 103 -2.61 10.41 17.66
C ASP A 103 -3.36 11.50 16.87
N GLY A 104 -4.09 11.11 15.82
CA GLY A 104 -4.77 12.01 14.90
C GLY A 104 -3.89 12.54 13.76
N SER A 105 -2.62 12.13 13.67
CA SER A 105 -1.77 12.45 12.53
C SER A 105 -2.34 11.85 11.24
N THR A 106 -2.27 12.60 10.15
CA THR A 106 -2.84 12.19 8.85
C THR A 106 -1.86 12.48 7.74
N GLY A 107 -1.94 11.69 6.67
CA GLY A 107 -1.18 11.91 5.45
C GLY A 107 -0.46 10.68 4.94
N VAL A 108 -0.23 10.68 3.63
CA VAL A 108 0.48 9.67 2.87
C VAL A 108 1.62 10.37 2.13
N PHE A 109 2.82 9.78 2.14
CA PHE A 109 4.03 10.36 1.59
C PHE A 109 4.72 9.36 0.68
N ALA A 110 5.14 9.80 -0.50
CA ALA A 110 6.07 9.05 -1.36
C ALA A 110 7.48 9.58 -1.13
N CYS A 111 8.34 8.76 -0.54
CA CYS A 111 9.74 9.11 -0.29
C CYS A 111 10.65 8.38 -1.30
N PRO A 112 11.63 9.06 -1.91
CA PRO A 112 12.55 8.41 -2.83
C PRO A 112 13.42 7.39 -2.07
N THR A 113 13.52 6.18 -2.59
CA THR A 113 14.50 5.20 -2.13
C THR A 113 15.79 5.44 -2.90
N ILE A 114 16.85 5.85 -2.19
CA ILE A 114 18.16 6.11 -2.80
C ILE A 114 18.69 4.78 -3.34
N PRO A 115 18.91 4.64 -4.65
CA PRO A 115 19.46 3.41 -5.18
C PRO A 115 20.90 3.23 -4.69
N ALA A 116 21.28 1.99 -4.38
CA ALA A 116 22.63 1.62 -3.95
C ALA A 116 23.72 1.93 -5.02
N SER A 117 23.32 2.22 -6.26
CA SER A 117 24.21 2.54 -7.38
C SER A 117 23.65 3.69 -8.22
N GLY A 118 24.50 4.66 -8.58
CA GLY A 118 24.11 5.92 -9.25
C GLY A 118 23.48 5.83 -10.64
N ASN A 119 23.22 4.63 -11.18
CA ASN A 119 22.61 4.41 -12.49
C ASN A 119 21.22 3.76 -12.43
N THR A 120 20.66 3.54 -11.23
CA THR A 120 19.32 2.94 -11.09
C THR A 120 18.26 4.04 -11.08
N PRO A 121 17.12 3.88 -11.77
CA PRO A 121 16.00 4.82 -11.64
C PRO A 121 15.58 4.98 -10.18
N VAL A 122 15.23 6.21 -9.79
CA VAL A 122 14.72 6.52 -8.45
C VAL A 122 13.39 5.82 -8.27
N SER A 123 13.34 4.84 -7.37
CA SER A 123 12.09 4.26 -6.88
C SER A 123 11.54 5.10 -5.74
N TYR A 124 10.22 5.03 -5.53
CA TYR A 124 9.56 5.67 -4.40
C TYR A 124 8.93 4.59 -3.51
N GLN A 125 9.05 4.75 -2.20
CA GLN A 125 8.33 3.95 -1.22
C GLN A 125 7.29 4.83 -0.53
N VAL A 126 6.12 4.25 -0.27
CA VAL A 126 5.05 4.94 0.45
C VAL A 126 5.22 4.79 1.95
N PHE A 127 5.03 5.91 2.64
CA PHE A 127 4.99 6.02 4.09
C PHE A 127 3.72 6.72 4.51
N LEU A 128 3.19 6.35 5.66
CA LEU A 128 2.08 7.01 6.32
C LEU A 128 2.60 7.93 7.43
N LYS A 129 1.83 8.98 7.75
CA LYS A 129 2.20 9.84 8.87
C LYS A 129 2.09 9.07 10.19
N THR A 130 3.18 9.08 10.93
CA THR A 130 3.28 8.61 12.31
C THR A 130 4.13 9.60 13.12
N PRO A 131 4.15 9.53 14.46
CA PRO A 131 5.04 10.33 15.29
C PRO A 131 6.53 10.17 14.97
N ALA A 132 6.96 8.95 14.58
CA ALA A 132 8.35 8.67 14.27
C ALA A 132 8.70 8.85 12.78
N PHE A 133 7.75 9.27 11.94
CA PHE A 133 8.03 9.60 10.54
C PHE A 133 8.88 10.87 10.44
N ASN A 134 10.16 10.69 10.04
CA ASN A 134 11.18 11.73 9.98
C ASN A 134 11.92 11.84 8.63
N LEU A 135 11.40 11.18 7.58
CA LEU A 135 12.00 11.22 6.25
C LEU A 135 11.85 12.61 5.61
N THR A 136 12.88 13.02 4.86
CA THR A 136 12.93 14.29 4.13
C THR A 136 12.86 14.04 2.62
N ASN A 137 12.61 15.11 1.85
CA ASN A 137 12.45 15.04 0.38
C ASN A 137 11.31 14.13 -0.11
N CYS A 138 10.30 13.91 0.73
CA CYS A 138 9.11 13.16 0.35
C CYS A 138 8.07 14.07 -0.29
N VAL A 139 7.31 13.52 -1.23
CA VAL A 139 6.14 14.18 -1.84
C VAL A 139 4.89 13.77 -1.07
N THR A 140 4.10 14.75 -0.64
CA THR A 140 2.79 14.49 -0.03
C THR A 140 1.81 14.01 -1.09
N LEU A 141 1.20 12.85 -0.85
CA LEU A 141 0.13 12.30 -1.68
C LEU A 141 -1.23 12.68 -1.10
N GLY A 142 -2.23 12.84 -1.98
CA GLY A 142 -3.62 13.07 -1.54
C GLY A 142 -4.26 11.83 -0.90
N GLY A 143 -3.74 10.63 -1.19
CA GLY A 143 -4.24 9.34 -0.76
C GLY A 143 -4.09 8.29 -1.86
N PHE A 144 -4.55 7.07 -1.60
CA PHE A 144 -4.57 5.97 -2.57
C PHE A 144 -5.86 5.99 -3.38
N THR A 145 -5.76 5.75 -4.69
CA THR A 145 -6.95 5.51 -5.52
C THR A 145 -7.12 4.00 -5.66
N ALA A 146 -8.27 3.48 -5.20
CA ALA A 146 -8.59 2.06 -5.34
C ALA A 146 -9.00 1.76 -6.78
N THR A 147 -8.43 0.70 -7.35
CA THR A 147 -8.94 0.07 -8.57
C THR A 147 -9.61 -1.23 -8.16
N TYR A 148 -10.94 -1.25 -8.17
CA TYR A 148 -11.70 -2.44 -7.82
C TYR A 148 -11.63 -3.48 -8.94
N LEU A 149 -11.30 -4.71 -8.57
CA LEU A 149 -11.27 -5.83 -9.50
C LEU A 149 -12.70 -6.40 -9.67
N PRO A 150 -13.10 -6.77 -10.90
CA PRO A 150 -14.46 -7.24 -11.20
C PRO A 150 -14.75 -8.65 -10.68
N ASP A 151 -13.73 -9.43 -10.34
CA ASP A 151 -13.79 -10.77 -9.76
C ASP A 151 -13.10 -10.81 -8.39
N PHE A 152 -13.60 -11.66 -7.49
CA PHE A 152 -12.91 -11.96 -6.23
C PHE A 152 -11.66 -12.78 -6.55
N THR A 153 -10.59 -12.08 -6.88
CA THR A 153 -9.31 -12.68 -7.25
C THR A 153 -8.45 -12.79 -6.01
N ILE A 154 -8.13 -14.02 -5.63
CA ILE A 154 -7.09 -14.30 -4.66
C ILE A 154 -5.75 -13.92 -5.30
N GLY A 155 -5.04 -12.97 -4.67
CA GLY A 155 -3.76 -12.45 -5.13
C GLY A 155 -2.62 -13.43 -4.93
N ALA A 156 -2.65 -14.23 -3.86
CA ALA A 156 -1.64 -15.25 -3.57
C ALA A 156 -2.19 -16.38 -2.66
N TRP A 157 -1.54 -17.54 -2.68
CA TRP A 157 -1.79 -18.66 -1.76
C TRP A 157 -0.47 -19.21 -1.23
N GLN A 158 -0.51 -19.83 -0.04
CA GLN A 158 0.62 -20.55 0.52
C GLN A 158 0.14 -21.75 1.35
N TYR A 159 0.78 -22.90 1.17
CA TYR A 159 0.59 -24.09 2.02
C TYR A 159 1.78 -24.26 2.96
N MET A 160 1.53 -24.92 4.10
CA MET A 160 2.54 -25.30 5.11
C MET A 160 3.30 -26.56 4.71
#